data_AF-A0A9P3UT94-F1
#
_entry.id   AF-A0A9P3UT94-F1
#
_cell.length_a   1.000
_cell.length_b   1.000
_cell.length_c   1.000
_cell.angle_alpha   90.00
_cell.angle_beta   90.00
_cell.angle_gamma   90.00
#
_symmetry.space_group_name_H-M   'P 1'
#
loop_
_entity.id
_entity.type
_entity.pdbx_description
1 polymer ?
#
loop_
_entity_poly.entity_id
_entity_poly.type
_entity_poly.pdbx_seq_one_letter_code
_entity_poly.pdbx_strand_id
1 'polypeptide(L)'
;MLGENIIVNDFMFCLDHGDELCHRCFCDHRLTNNIRIEDDLGDLSEFIAFEIEDRHPINVYALGAVAAVHTEESYQCEKHKSIDCKTCFDWVDIVKKEAEATEEGGRWSLKGSPETGFFEQLD
;
A
#
# COMPACT_ATOMS: atom_id res chain seq x y z
N MET A 1 25.45 2.94 -4.28
CA MET A 1 25.07 1.55 -4.57
C MET A 1 23.56 1.59 -4.73
N LEU A 2 23.04 1.29 -5.91
CA LEU A 2 21.59 1.08 -6.06
C LEU A 2 21.29 -0.22 -5.29
N GLY A 3 20.37 -0.19 -4.34
CA GLY A 3 19.97 -1.41 -3.62
C GLY A 3 19.41 -2.44 -4.59
N GLU A 4 19.67 -3.72 -4.33
CA GLU A 4 19.05 -4.82 -5.09
C GLU A 4 17.54 -4.83 -4.85
N ASN A 5 16.79 -5.34 -5.82
CA ASN A 5 15.34 -5.40 -5.79
C ASN A 5 14.83 -6.82 -5.96
N ILE A 6 13.59 -7.04 -5.52
CA ILE A 6 12.83 -8.27 -5.73
C ILE A 6 11.57 -7.96 -6.50
N ILE A 7 10.99 -8.98 -7.12
CA ILE A 7 9.68 -8.90 -7.76
C ILE A 7 8.75 -9.88 -7.05
N VAL A 8 7.60 -9.39 -6.61
CA VAL A 8 6.54 -10.21 -6.01
C VAL A 8 5.24 -9.85 -6.71
N ASN A 9 4.64 -10.81 -7.40
CA ASN A 9 3.42 -10.64 -8.18
C ASN A 9 3.45 -9.34 -9.01
N ASP A 10 4.50 -9.18 -9.83
CA ASP A 10 4.78 -8.03 -10.70
C ASP A 10 5.09 -6.68 -10.02
N PHE A 11 5.11 -6.60 -8.69
CA PHE A 11 5.56 -5.41 -7.96
C PHE A 11 7.03 -5.50 -7.56
N MET A 12 7.71 -4.36 -7.60
CA MET A 12 9.11 -4.24 -7.24
C MET A 12 9.30 -3.69 -5.82
N PHE A 13 10.20 -4.32 -5.05
CA PHE A 13 10.51 -3.91 -3.67
C PHE A 13 12.01 -3.98 -3.42
N CYS A 14 12.48 -3.28 -2.39
CA CYS A 14 13.84 -3.43 -1.87
C CYS A 14 14.08 -4.87 -1.39
N LEU A 15 15.18 -5.50 -1.82
CA LEU A 15 15.53 -6.86 -1.40
C LEU A 15 15.70 -6.98 0.11
N ASP A 16 16.41 -6.06 0.74
CA ASP A 16 16.79 -6.20 2.17
C ASP A 16 15.63 -5.89 3.13
N HIS A 17 14.72 -4.99 2.74
CA HIS A 17 13.72 -4.43 3.65
C HIS A 17 12.28 -4.67 3.22
N GLY A 18 12.05 -5.07 1.96
CA GLY A 18 10.72 -5.31 1.41
C GLY A 18 9.89 -4.05 1.16
N ASP A 19 10.45 -2.86 1.39
CA ASP A 19 9.77 -1.59 1.15
C ASP A 19 9.77 -1.24 -0.35
N GLU A 20 8.66 -0.70 -0.85
CA GLU A 20 8.64 0.00 -2.14
C GLU A 20 9.43 1.31 -2.08
N LEU A 21 9.25 2.08 -0.99
CA LEU A 21 10.02 3.27 -0.67
C LEU A 21 10.95 2.96 0.49
N CYS A 22 12.20 2.61 0.19
CA CYS A 22 13.16 2.24 1.22
C CYS A 22 14.08 3.41 1.56
N HIS A 23 13.88 4.04 2.71
CA HIS A 23 14.76 5.10 3.20
C HIS A 23 16.16 4.62 3.63
N ARG A 24 16.33 3.31 3.85
CA ARG A 24 17.62 2.72 4.25
C ARG A 24 18.52 2.47 3.04
N CYS A 25 17.95 1.96 1.95
CA CYS A 25 18.67 1.67 0.70
C CYS A 25 18.57 2.82 -0.32
N PHE A 26 17.80 3.86 -0.01
CA PHE A 26 17.56 5.04 -0.86
C PHE A 26 17.01 4.67 -2.25
N CYS A 27 16.09 3.71 -2.30
CA CYS A 27 15.36 3.35 -3.52
C CYS A 27 13.86 3.66 -3.38
N ASP A 28 13.25 4.00 -4.50
CA ASP A 28 11.82 4.28 -4.61
C ASP A 28 11.28 3.57 -5.86
N HIS A 29 10.48 2.53 -5.62
CA HIS A 29 9.86 1.69 -6.63
C HIS A 29 8.38 2.05 -6.86
N ARG A 30 7.85 3.05 -6.15
CA ARG A 30 6.42 3.41 -6.19
C ARG A 30 5.97 3.82 -7.58
N LEU A 31 6.80 4.54 -8.34
CA LEU A 31 6.44 4.96 -9.70
C LEU A 31 6.09 3.75 -10.58
N THR A 32 6.93 2.72 -10.60
CA THR A 32 6.70 1.53 -11.42
C THR A 32 5.48 0.75 -10.93
N ASN A 33 5.31 0.62 -9.62
CA ASN A 33 4.19 -0.12 -9.06
C ASN A 33 2.86 0.63 -9.24
N ASN A 34 2.86 1.97 -9.15
CA ASN A 34 1.69 2.80 -9.41
C ASN A 34 1.20 2.65 -10.86
N ILE A 35 2.10 2.65 -11.84
CA ILE A 35 1.75 2.39 -13.24
C ILE A 35 1.05 1.01 -13.37
N ARG A 36 1.53 -0.02 -12.65
CA ARG A 36 0.87 -1.34 -12.67
C ARG A 36 -0.52 -1.33 -12.06
N ILE A 37 -0.71 -0.59 -10.96
CA ILE A 37 -2.04 -0.43 -10.35
C ILE A 37 -2.98 0.27 -11.33
N GLU A 38 -2.52 1.34 -11.97
CA GLU A 38 -3.30 2.09 -12.96
C GLU A 38 -3.70 1.20 -14.15
N ASP A 39 -2.75 0.42 -14.67
CA ASP A 39 -3.00 -0.55 -15.74
C ASP A 39 -4.05 -1.60 -15.34
N ASP A 40 -3.97 -2.13 -14.11
CA ASP A 40 -4.90 -3.14 -13.59
C ASP A 40 -6.29 -2.55 -13.24
N LEU A 41 -6.36 -1.27 -12.87
CA LEU A 41 -7.61 -0.56 -12.60
C LEU A 41 -8.35 -0.15 -13.88
N GLY A 42 -7.62 0.20 -14.95
CA GLY A 42 -8.21 0.71 -16.19
C GLY A 42 -9.11 1.94 -15.96
N ASP A 43 -10.29 1.98 -16.59
CA ASP A 43 -11.27 3.08 -16.48
C ASP A 43 -11.99 3.16 -15.12
N LEU A 44 -11.72 2.27 -14.15
CA LEU A 44 -12.30 2.33 -12.80
C LEU A 44 -11.76 3.49 -11.95
N SER A 45 -10.95 4.40 -12.50
CA SER A 45 -10.51 5.65 -11.85
C SER A 45 -11.69 6.48 -11.30
N GLU A 46 -12.89 6.37 -11.88
CA GLU A 46 -14.10 7.03 -11.38
C GLU A 46 -14.54 6.56 -9.98
N PHE A 47 -14.08 5.40 -9.51
CA PHE A 47 -14.45 4.86 -8.20
C PHE A 47 -13.50 5.29 -7.07
N ILE A 48 -12.38 5.92 -7.40
CA ILE A 48 -11.34 6.25 -6.45
C ILE A 48 -11.11 7.75 -6.55
N ALA A 49 -11.75 8.52 -5.66
CA ALA A 49 -11.45 9.95 -5.45
C ALA A 49 -10.08 10.16 -4.78
N PHE A 50 -9.18 9.18 -4.90
CA PHE A 50 -7.93 9.05 -4.18
C PHE A 50 -6.78 9.02 -5.19
N GLU A 51 -5.83 9.93 -4.98
CA GLU A 51 -4.65 10.05 -5.80
C GLU A 51 -3.73 8.86 -5.47
N ILE A 52 -3.47 7.98 -6.45
CA ILE A 52 -2.58 6.82 -6.28
C ILE A 52 -1.18 7.25 -5.81
N GLU A 53 -0.78 8.49 -6.07
CA GLU A 53 0.46 9.08 -5.58
C GLU A 53 0.48 9.30 -4.05
N ASP A 54 -0.68 9.46 -3.41
CA ASP A 54 -0.84 9.73 -1.98
C ASP A 54 -0.95 8.46 -1.11
N ARG A 55 -0.98 7.27 -1.73
CA ARG A 55 -1.04 6.00 -0.99
C ARG A 55 0.17 5.78 -0.10
N HIS A 56 -0.02 5.03 0.98
CA HIS A 56 1.09 4.58 1.80
C HIS A 56 1.99 3.61 1.01
N PRO A 57 3.33 3.73 1.14
CA PRO A 57 4.24 2.77 0.55
C PRO A 57 4.01 1.37 1.12
N ILE A 58 4.06 0.35 0.26
CA ILE A 58 3.83 -1.03 0.68
C ILE A 58 5.14 -1.65 1.17
N ASN A 59 5.04 -2.47 2.22
CA ASN A 59 6.11 -3.38 2.64
C ASN A 59 5.67 -4.84 2.43
N VAL A 60 6.30 -5.53 1.48
CA VAL A 60 5.89 -6.88 1.08
C VAL A 60 6.21 -7.95 2.12
N TYR A 61 7.24 -7.75 2.94
CA TYR A 61 7.58 -8.65 4.03
C TYR A 61 6.59 -8.53 5.20
N ALA A 62 6.08 -7.33 5.48
CA ALA A 62 4.99 -7.12 6.43
C ALA A 62 3.68 -7.81 6.00
N LEU A 63 3.50 -8.00 4.68
CA LEU A 63 2.40 -8.78 4.10
C LEU A 63 2.68 -10.30 4.04
N GLY A 64 3.83 -10.73 4.57
CA GLY A 64 4.20 -12.14 4.70
C GLY A 64 4.82 -12.74 3.45
N ALA A 65 5.51 -11.96 2.62
CA ALA A 65 6.36 -12.52 1.58
C ALA A 65 7.66 -13.09 2.15
N VAL A 66 8.03 -14.28 1.68
CA VAL A 66 9.28 -14.97 2.02
C VAL A 66 9.88 -15.59 0.77
N ALA A 67 11.21 -15.72 0.72
CA ALA A 67 11.87 -16.44 -0.36
C ALA A 67 11.33 -17.87 -0.49
N ALA A 68 11.08 -18.30 -1.72
CA ALA A 68 10.65 -19.66 -2.00
C ALA A 68 11.83 -20.63 -1.80
N VAL A 69 11.58 -21.74 -1.11
CA VAL A 69 12.64 -22.71 -0.72
C VAL A 69 13.33 -23.34 -1.94
N HIS A 70 12.69 -23.32 -3.10
CA HIS A 70 13.13 -24.02 -4.30
C HIS A 70 13.67 -23.11 -5.40
N THR A 71 13.60 -21.78 -5.23
CA THR A 71 14.08 -20.81 -6.21
C THR A 71 14.71 -19.62 -5.50
N GLU A 72 15.94 -19.27 -5.87
CA GLU A 72 16.68 -18.17 -5.23
C GLU A 72 16.07 -16.79 -5.55
N GLU A 73 15.20 -16.69 -6.55
CA GLU A 73 14.70 -15.42 -7.09
C GLU A 73 13.17 -15.25 -6.99
N SER A 74 12.44 -16.21 -6.41
CA SER A 74 10.97 -16.11 -6.32
C SER A 74 10.49 -15.99 -4.88
N TYR A 75 9.38 -15.30 -4.70
CA TYR A 75 8.79 -15.05 -3.39
C TYR A 75 7.41 -15.65 -3.29
N GLN A 76 7.16 -16.34 -2.19
CA GLN A 76 5.88 -16.93 -1.85
C GLN A 76 5.28 -16.26 -0.62
N CYS A 77 3.96 -16.33 -0.46
CA CYS A 77 3.36 -15.91 0.80
C CYS A 77 3.56 -16.98 1.89
N GLU A 78 3.71 -16.54 3.13
CA GLU A 78 3.89 -17.44 4.28
C GLU A 78 2.68 -18.32 4.53
N LYS A 79 1.48 -17.82 4.22
CA LYS A 79 0.21 -18.49 4.54
C LYS A 79 -0.13 -19.61 3.57
N HIS A 80 -0.10 -19.34 2.27
CA HIS A 80 -0.49 -20.30 1.24
C HIS A 80 0.69 -21.03 0.60
N LYS A 81 1.93 -20.59 0.85
CA LYS A 81 3.15 -21.14 0.26
C LYS A 81 3.10 -21.20 -1.28
N SER A 82 2.41 -20.23 -1.87
CA SER A 82 2.31 -20.05 -3.31
C SER A 82 3.21 -18.88 -3.71
N ILE A 83 4.08 -19.12 -4.69
CA ILE A 83 4.79 -18.05 -5.38
C ILE A 83 3.76 -17.09 -5.98
N ASP A 84 4.01 -15.79 -5.86
CA ASP A 84 3.15 -14.72 -6.38
C ASP A 84 1.67 -14.94 -6.04
N CYS A 85 1.41 -15.21 -4.77
CA CYS A 85 0.08 -15.56 -4.30
C CYS A 85 -0.92 -14.43 -4.56
N LYS A 86 -1.71 -14.56 -5.63
CA LYS A 86 -2.71 -13.58 -6.09
C LYS A 86 -3.76 -13.20 -5.03
N THR A 87 -3.92 -13.98 -3.97
CA THR A 87 -4.84 -13.67 -2.87
C THR A 87 -4.18 -12.82 -1.78
N CYS A 88 -2.89 -13.05 -1.50
CA CYS A 88 -2.17 -12.29 -0.47
C CYS A 88 -1.52 -11.03 -1.03
N PHE A 89 -1.24 -11.04 -2.33
CA PHE A 89 -0.52 -10.01 -3.07
C PHE A 89 -1.43 -9.39 -4.13
N ASP A 90 -2.73 -9.26 -3.82
CA ASP A 90 -3.68 -8.50 -4.62
C ASP A 90 -3.46 -7.02 -4.36
N TRP A 91 -2.55 -6.41 -5.11
CA TRP A 91 -2.10 -5.04 -4.86
C TRP A 91 -3.21 -4.02 -5.04
N VAL A 92 -4.09 -4.23 -6.01
CA VAL A 92 -5.24 -3.37 -6.26
C VAL A 92 -6.21 -3.42 -5.08
N ASP A 93 -6.55 -4.61 -4.58
CA ASP A 93 -7.45 -4.77 -3.43
C ASP A 93 -6.83 -4.20 -2.13
N ILE A 94 -5.51 -4.36 -1.94
CA ILE A 94 -4.78 -3.77 -0.81
C ILE A 94 -4.88 -2.23 -0.83
N VAL A 95 -4.59 -1.60 -1.97
CA VAL A 95 -4.63 -0.15 -2.10
C VAL A 95 -6.05 0.39 -1.98
N LYS A 96 -7.06 -0.31 -2.51
CA LYS A 96 -8.48 0.06 -2.34
C LYS A 96 -8.88 0.08 -0.86
N LYS A 97 -8.55 -0.97 -0.12
CA LYS A 97 -8.88 -1.06 1.32
C LYS A 97 -8.19 0.03 2.13
N GLU A 98 -6.97 0.41 1.76
CA GLU A 98 -6.25 1.51 2.39
C GLU A 98 -6.94 2.86 2.14
N ALA A 99 -7.35 3.12 0.90
CA ALA A 99 -8.08 4.33 0.53
C ALA A 99 -9.41 4.43 1.32
N GLU A 100 -10.19 3.35 1.36
CA GLU A 100 -11.44 3.27 2.12
C GLU A 100 -11.22 3.53 3.63
N ALA A 101 -10.19 2.92 4.23
CA ALA A 101 -9.87 3.10 5.64
C ALA A 101 -9.45 4.55 5.96
N THR A 102 -8.76 5.21 5.03
CA THR A 102 -8.33 6.61 5.17
C THR A 102 -9.54 7.56 5.13
N GLU A 103 -10.47 7.35 4.20
CA GLU A 103 -11.72 8.10 4.12
C GLU A 103 -12.57 7.93 5.38
N GLU A 104 -12.71 6.70 5.88
CA GLU A 104 -13.40 6.41 7.13
C GLU A 104 -12.73 7.11 8.32
N GLY A 105 -11.41 7.02 8.46
CA GLY A 105 -10.64 7.69 9.52
C GLY A 105 -10.79 9.22 9.50
N GLY A 106 -10.81 9.83 8.32
CA GLY A 106 -11.10 11.25 8.14
C GLY A 106 -12.54 11.60 8.57
N ARG A 107 -13.51 10.73 8.25
CA ARG A 107 -14.92 10.91 8.62
C ARG A 107 -15.15 10.85 10.13
N TRP A 108 -14.41 10.03 10.87
CA TRP A 108 -14.46 10.00 12.34
C TRP A 108 -13.77 11.22 12.96
N SER A 109 -12.66 11.67 12.37
CA SER A 109 -11.93 12.86 12.83
C SER A 109 -12.79 14.14 12.73
N LEU A 110 -13.71 14.21 11.77
CA LEU A 110 -14.67 15.32 11.61
C LEU A 110 -15.92 15.21 12.50
N LYS A 111 -16.26 14.01 13.01
CA LYS A 111 -17.40 13.82 13.93
C LYS A 111 -17.05 14.03 15.41
N GLY A 112 -15.80 14.38 15.71
CA GLY A 112 -15.25 14.47 17.07
C GLY A 112 -15.24 15.86 17.72
N SER A 113 -15.66 16.93 17.05
CA SER A 113 -15.83 18.23 17.70
C SER A 113 -17.31 18.43 18.07
N PRO A 114 -17.70 18.30 19.35
CA PRO A 114 -18.93 18.91 19.79
C PRO A 114 -18.76 20.42 19.62
N GLU A 115 -19.54 20.98 18.70
CA GLU A 115 -19.80 22.40 18.62
C GLU A 115 -20.33 22.86 19.98
N THR A 116 -19.49 23.47 20.81
CA THR A 116 -19.98 24.28 21.93
C THR A 116 -20.33 25.65 21.38
N GLY A 117 -21.54 25.79 20.84
CA GLY A 117 -22.22 27.06 20.71
C GLY A 117 -23.38 27.12 21.71
N PHE A 118 -23.32 28.01 22.71
CA PHE A 118 -24.44 28.90 23.09
C PHE A 118 -24.09 29.88 24.24
N PHE A 119 -24.09 31.18 23.88
CA PHE A 119 -24.60 32.40 24.53
C PHE A 119 -24.62 32.67 26.06
N GLU A 120 -24.29 33.96 26.35
CA GLU A 120 -24.73 34.86 27.44
C GLU A 120 -24.13 34.73 28.87
N GLN A 121 -23.36 35.76 29.29
CA GLN A 121 -23.87 36.77 30.23
C GLN A 121 -23.01 38.05 30.24
N LEU A 122 -23.75 39.15 30.33
CA LEU A 122 -23.33 40.54 30.47
C LEU A 122 -22.60 40.77 31.82
N ASP A 123 -21.67 41.72 31.83
CA ASP A 123 -21.45 42.68 32.93
C ASP A 123 -21.07 44.04 32.35
#